data_AF-A0A2L2Z6B6-F1
#
_entry.id   AF-A0A2L2Z6B6-F1
#
_cell.length_a   1.000
_cell.length_b   1.000
_cell.length_c   1.000
_cell.angle_alpha   90.00
_cell.angle_beta   90.00
_cell.angle_gamma   90.00
#
_symmetry.space_group_name_H-M   'P 1'
#
loop_
_entity.id
_entity.type
_entity.pdbx_description
1 polymer ?
#
loop_
_entity_poly.entity_id
_entity_poly.type
_entity_poly.pdbx_seq_one_letter_code
_entity_poly.pdbx_strand_id
1 'polypeptide(L)' 'ILDVLDKHLNPTASTGESKDFYYKMKGDYLRYLAEFATCNDRKEAAENCLVAYKAASDVAMTELPPTHTIRLGLALNF' A
#
# COMPACT_ATOMS: atom_id res chain seq x y z
N ILE A 1 -8.91 -9.67 -2.86
CA ILE A 1 -7.71 -9.34 -2.04
C ILE A 1 -7.85 -8.00 -1.32
N LEU A 2 -8.23 -6.90 -2.00
CA LEU A 2 -8.47 -5.60 -1.35
C LEU A 2 -9.43 -5.69 -0.15
N ASP A 3 -10.53 -6.43 -0.30
CA ASP A 3 -11.48 -6.65 0.80
C ASP A 3 -10.86 -7.41 1.99
N VAL A 4 -9.96 -8.35 1.74
CA VAL A 4 -9.24 -9.10 2.78
C VAL A 4 -8.24 -8.21 3.51
N LEU A 5 -7.55 -7.34 2.77
CA LEU A 5 -6.65 -6.35 3.34
C LEU A 5 -7.40 -5.42 4.28
N ASP A 6 -8.55 -4.90 3.85
CA ASP A 6 -9.30 -3.90 4.62
C ASP A 6 -10.06 -4.50 5.82
N LYS A 7 -10.65 -5.68 5.67
CA LYS A 7 -11.48 -6.28 6.73
C LYS A 7 -10.70 -7.13 7.72
N HIS A 8 -9.56 -7.69 7.32
CA HIS A 8 -8.85 -8.68 8.13
C HIS A 8 -7.39 -8.30 8.40
N LEU A 9 -6.59 -8.00 7.38
CA LEU A 9 -5.14 -7.87 7.56
C LEU A 9 -4.74 -6.52 8.17
N ASN A 10 -5.24 -5.41 7.64
CA ASN A 10 -4.94 -4.07 8.16
C ASN A 10 -5.40 -3.89 9.62
N PRO A 11 -6.61 -4.32 10.03
CA PRO A 11 -7.06 -4.22 11.42
C PRO A 11 -6.29 -5.10 12.41
N THR A 12 -5.74 -6.23 11.94
CA THR A 12 -5.01 -7.18 12.80
C THR A 12 -3.50 -6.95 12.84
N ALA A 13 -2.97 -6.09 11.96
CA ALA A 13 -1.57 -5.75 11.89
C ALA A 13 -1.10 -4.96 13.12
N SER A 14 -0.25 -5.59 13.93
CA SER A 14 0.26 -5.02 15.19
C SER A 14 1.65 -4.39 15.07
N THR A 15 2.45 -4.79 14.06
CA THR A 15 3.83 -4.31 13.87
C THR A 15 3.92 -3.35 12.69
N GLY A 16 4.83 -2.37 12.74
CA GLY A 16 5.11 -1.47 11.61
C GLY A 16 5.45 -2.21 10.33
N GLU A 17 6.22 -3.29 10.43
CA GLU A 17 6.56 -4.14 9.29
C GLU A 17 5.32 -4.74 8.62
N SER A 18 4.41 -5.32 9.41
CA SER A 18 3.15 -5.89 8.87
C SER A 18 2.23 -4.82 8.29
N LYS A 19 2.12 -3.65 8.94
CA LYS A 19 1.30 -2.53 8.47
C LYS A 19 1.83 -1.98 7.16
N ASP A 20 3.13 -1.69 7.08
CA ASP A 20 3.80 -1.24 5.86
C ASP A 20 3.57 -2.23 4.72
N PHE A 21 3.79 -3.52 4.98
CA PHE A 21 3.60 -4.58 4.00
C PHE A 21 2.17 -4.64 3.45
N TYR A 22 1.14 -4.57 4.31
CA TYR A 22 -0.26 -4.64 3.86
C TYR A 22 -0.72 -3.37 3.15
N TYR A 23 -0.31 -2.18 3.61
CA TYR A 23 -0.61 -0.94 2.90
C TYR A 23 0.09 -0.88 1.54
N LYS A 24 1.34 -1.30 1.46
CA LYS A 24 2.06 -1.46 0.19
C LYS A 24 1.32 -2.42 -0.74
N MET A 25 0.90 -3.58 -0.23
CA MET A 25 0.16 -4.57 -1.01
C MET A 25 -1.18 -4.00 -1.51
N LYS A 26 -1.88 -3.22 -0.68
CA LYS A 26 -3.10 -2.52 -1.10
C LYS A 26 -2.82 -1.54 -2.25
N GLY A 27 -1.75 -0.74 -2.14
CA GLY A 27 -1.28 0.15 -3.21
C GLY A 27 -0.99 -0.62 -4.51
N ASP A 28 -0.25 -1.73 -4.42
CA ASP A 28 0.08 -2.57 -5.58
C ASP A 28 -1.18 -3.09 -6.30
N TYR A 29 -2.18 -3.60 -5.57
CA TYR A 29 -3.43 -4.07 -6.19
C TYR A 29 -4.29 -2.97 -6.80
N LEU A 30 -4.32 -1.77 -6.19
CA LEU A 30 -5.01 -0.61 -6.74
C LEU A 30 -4.27 -0.06 -7.97
N ARG A 31 -2.94 -0.10 -7.98
CA ARG A 31 -2.12 0.21 -9.16
C ARG A 31 -2.44 -0.73 -10.30
N TYR A 32 -2.46 -2.05 -10.06
CA TYR A 32 -2.85 -3.02 -11.08
C TYR A 32 -4.26 -2.76 -11.62
N LEU A 33 -5.22 -2.41 -10.76
CA LEU A 33 -6.57 -2.02 -11.19
C LEU A 33 -6.54 -0.78 -12.10
N ALA A 34 -5.74 0.23 -11.75
CA ALA A 34 -5.59 1.47 -12.52
C ALA A 34 -4.92 1.27 -13.88
N GLU A 35 -4.14 0.19 -14.07
CA GLU A 35 -3.45 -0.10 -15.34
C GLU A 35 -4.41 -0.45 -16.48
N PHE A 36 -5.57 -1.03 -16.18
CA PHE A 36 -6.58 -1.42 -17.17
C PHE A 36 -7.93 -0.70 -17.02
N ALA A 37 -8.16 -0.01 -15.91
CA ALA A 37 -9.35 0.83 -15.74
C ALA A 37 -9.32 2.05 -16.69
N THR A 38 -10.50 2.62 -16.96
CA THR A 38 -10.65 3.79 -17.83
C THR A 38 -11.41 4.92 -17.14
N CYS A 39 -11.25 6.14 -17.62
CA CYS A 39 -11.99 7.33 -17.15
C CYS A 39 -12.00 7.48 -15.61
N ASN A 40 -13.19 7.48 -15.00
CA ASN A 40 -13.36 7.70 -13.57
C ASN A 40 -12.81 6.55 -12.72
N ASP A 41 -12.98 5.30 -13.15
CA ASP A 41 -12.51 4.13 -12.41
C ASP A 41 -10.98 4.15 -12.31
N ARG A 42 -10.30 4.58 -13.38
CA ARG A 42 -8.84 4.79 -13.36
C ARG A 42 -8.43 5.85 -12.37
N LYS A 43 -9.16 6.98 -12.33
CA LYS A 43 -8.88 8.09 -11.42
C LYS A 43 -9.06 7.65 -9.96
N GLU A 44 -10.16 6.99 -9.65
CA GLU A 44 -10.45 6.49 -8.30
C GLU A 44 -9.43 5.44 -7.85
N ALA A 45 -9.08 4.48 -8.73
CA ALA A 45 -8.05 3.49 -8.42
C ALA A 45 -6.68 4.14 -8.18
N ALA A 46 -6.30 5.14 -8.97
CA ALA A 46 -5.05 5.88 -8.80
C ALA A 46 -5.01 6.72 -7.52
N GLU A 47 -6.11 7.39 -7.17
CA GLU A 47 -6.22 8.16 -5.92
C GLU A 47 -6.14 7.25 -4.69
N ASN A 48 -6.87 6.13 -4.71
CA ASN A 48 -6.83 5.15 -3.63
C ASN A 48 -5.43 4.49 -3.52
N CYS A 49 -4.78 4.22 -4.65
CA CYS A 49 -3.41 3.72 -4.71
C CYS A 49 -2.44 4.69 -4.02
N LEU A 50 -2.52 5.98 -4.35
CA LEU A 50 -1.70 7.03 -3.76
C LEU A 50 -1.90 7.13 -2.24
N VAL A 51 -3.14 7.03 -1.77
CA VAL A 51 -3.45 7.03 -0.32
C VAL A 51 -2.82 5.83 0.37
N ALA A 52 -2.92 4.63 -0.21
CA ALA A 52 -2.34 3.42 0.36
C ALA A 52 -0.81 3.48 0.45
N TYR A 53 -0.12 3.93 -0.60
CA TYR A 53 1.34 4.05 -0.57
C TYR A 53 1.84 5.16 0.36
N LYS A 54 1.08 6.26 0.53
CA LYS A 54 1.40 7.27 1.54
C LYS A 54 1.31 6.70 2.96
N ALA A 55 0.23 5.98 3.27
CA ALA A 55 0.09 5.32 4.56
C ALA A 55 1.23 4.31 4.83
N ALA A 56 1.63 3.53 3.82
CA ALA A 56 2.80 2.66 3.91
C ALA A 56 4.08 3.47 4.19
N SER A 57 4.30 4.57 3.45
CA SER A 57 5.48 5.42 3.58
C SER A 57 5.59 6.05 4.97
N ASP A 58 4.49 6.52 5.55
CA ASP A 58 4.47 7.12 6.89
C ASP A 58 4.88 6.08 7.96
N VAL A 59 4.36 4.85 7.86
CA VAL A 59 4.76 3.74 8.75
C VAL A 59 6.22 3.35 8.52
N ALA A 60 6.65 3.21 7.28
CA ALA A 60 8.02 2.81 6.95
C ALA A 60 9.05 3.86 7.39
N MET A 61 8.72 5.15 7.29
CA MET A 61 9.59 6.24 7.72
C MET A 61 9.74 6.32 9.24
N THR A 62 8.70 5.96 9.98
CA THR A 62 8.66 6.05 11.45
C THR A 62 9.14 4.78 12.16
N GLU A 63 8.83 3.61 11.62
CA GLU A 63 9.03 2.32 12.29
C GLU A 63 10.14 1.44 11.68
N LEU A 64 10.58 1.72 10.44
CA LEU A 64 11.56 0.87 9.73
C LEU A 64 12.86 1.61 9.37
N PRO A 65 14.04 0.98 9.52
CA PRO A 65 15.30 1.60 9.08
C PRO A 65 15.33 1.78 7.55
N PRO A 66 16.08 2.75 7.02
CA PRO A 66 16.14 3.02 5.57
C PRO A 66 16.70 1.86 4.74
N THR A 67 17.42 0.92 5.37
CA THR A 67 17.94 -0.31 4.74
C THR A 67 16.97 -1.48 4.77
N HIS A 68 15.80 -1.32 5.39
CA HIS A 68 14.81 -2.39 5.50
C HIS A 68 14.29 -2.78 4.11
N THR A 69 14.27 -4.08 3.79
CA THR A 69 13.93 -4.58 2.46
C THR A 69 12.51 -4.22 2.04
N ILE A 70 11.55 -4.22 2.97
CA ILE A 70 10.16 -3.83 2.68
C ILE A 70 10.07 -2.33 2.34
N ARG A 71 10.77 -1.48 3.10
CA ARG A 71 10.80 -0.03 2.85
C ARG A 71 11.45 0.28 1.50
N LEU A 72 12.53 -0.42 1.14
CA LEU A 72 13.15 -0.31 -0.19
C LEU A 72 12.19 -0.78 -1.28
N GLY A 73 11.49 -1.90 -1.07
CA GLY A 73 10.50 -2.41 -2.00
C GLY A 73 9.28 -1.49 -2.16
N LEU A 74 8.88 -0.78 -1.11
CA LEU A 74 7.87 0.27 -1.18
C LEU A 74 8.37 1.42 -2.06
N ALA A 75 9.57 1.93 -1.81
CA ALA A 75 10.14 3.04 -2.58
C ALA A 75 10.35 2.72 -4.07
N LEU A 76 10.51 1.45 -4.42
CA LEU A 76 10.57 1.00 -5.82
C LEU A 76 9.19 0.95 -6.49
N ASN A 77 8.15 0.61 -5.73
CA ASN A 77 6.80 0.38 -6.25
C ASN A 77 5.93 1.65 -6.28
N PHE A 78 6.26 2.63 -5.44
CA PHE A 78 5.57 3.91 -5.33
C PHE A 78 6.13 4.93 -6.32
#